data_AF-A0A3N2KD12-F1
#
_entry.id   AF-A0A3N2KD12-F1
#
_cell.length_a   1.000
_cell.length_b   1.000
_cell.length_c   1.000
_cell.angle_alpha   90.00
_cell.angle_beta   90.00
_cell.angle_gamma   90.00
#
_symmetry.space_group_name_H-M   'P 1'
#
loop_
_entity.id
_entity.type
_entity.pdbx_description
1 polymer ?
#
loop_
_entity_poly.entity_id
_entity_poly.type
_entity_poly.pdbx_seq_one_letter_code
_entity_poly.pdbx_strand_id
1 'polypeptide(L)'
;MKVKYYDIFGLRGKIKMSVNPPQCIVDADYCIVMGGKVFQWVGIGWTEIRDATPKDDETLPLVLTPHCSHCKYYDVVKDKTMYCHKLNKRITARKKPCKDYSEQ
;
A
#
# COMPACT_ATOMS: atom_id res chain seq x y z
N MET A 1 -5.99 7.39 9.28
CA MET A 1 -6.06 5.97 9.73
C MET A 1 -5.25 5.09 8.76
N LYS A 2 -4.57 4.00 9.18
CA LYS A 2 -3.72 3.20 8.26
C LYS A 2 -4.33 1.82 8.00
N VAL A 3 -4.38 1.40 6.73
CA VAL A 3 -4.93 0.11 6.30
C VAL A 3 -3.94 -0.63 5.42
N LYS A 4 -3.85 -1.96 5.58
CA LYS A 4 -2.96 -2.78 4.78
C LYS A 4 -3.54 -2.98 3.39
N TYR A 5 -2.68 -2.89 2.38
CA TYR A 5 -3.04 -3.15 1.01
C TYR A 5 -3.83 -4.47 0.81
N TYR A 6 -3.44 -5.55 1.48
CA TYR A 6 -4.10 -6.85 1.34
C TYR A 6 -5.51 -6.90 1.92
N ASP A 7 -5.81 -6.08 2.93
CA ASP A 7 -7.15 -6.01 3.54
C ASP A 7 -8.15 -5.37 2.57
N ILE A 8 -7.65 -4.60 1.60
CA ILE A 8 -8.45 -3.88 0.60
C ILE A 8 -8.56 -4.66 -0.70
N PHE A 9 -7.45 -5.19 -1.21
CA PHE A 9 -7.39 -5.82 -2.54
C PHE A 9 -7.43 -7.35 -2.51
N GLY A 10 -7.45 -7.95 -1.31
CA GLY A 10 -7.35 -9.39 -1.12
C GLY A 10 -6.05 -10.01 -1.64
N LEU A 11 -6.00 -11.35 -1.63
CA LEU A 11 -4.82 -12.13 -2.02
C LEU A 11 -4.56 -12.17 -3.55
N ARG A 12 -5.58 -11.91 -4.38
CA ARG A 12 -5.51 -12.06 -5.85
C ARG A 12 -5.28 -10.74 -6.61
N GLY A 13 -5.29 -9.59 -5.94
CA GLY A 13 -4.66 -8.37 -6.44
C GLY A 13 -5.56 -7.27 -7.01
N LYS A 14 -4.88 -6.13 -7.19
CA LYS A 14 -5.16 -4.73 -7.61
C LYS A 14 -6.57 -4.24 -8.00
N ILE A 15 -7.46 -5.06 -8.53
CA ILE A 15 -8.65 -4.55 -9.24
C ILE A 15 -9.91 -4.64 -8.38
N LYS A 16 -10.01 -5.61 -7.46
CA LYS A 16 -11.25 -5.91 -6.73
C LYS A 16 -11.12 -5.62 -5.24
N MET A 17 -12.16 -5.01 -4.68
CA MET A 17 -12.32 -4.83 -3.24
C MET A 17 -12.47 -6.18 -2.54
N SER A 18 -11.96 -6.27 -1.31
CA SER A 18 -12.18 -7.39 -0.40
C SER A 18 -13.68 -7.62 -0.18
N VAL A 19 -14.08 -8.88 -0.04
CA VAL A 19 -15.47 -9.24 0.31
C VAL A 19 -15.86 -8.70 1.68
N ASN A 20 -14.89 -8.56 2.58
CA ASN A 20 -15.03 -7.97 3.90
C ASN A 20 -14.01 -6.84 4.04
N PRO A 21 -14.31 -5.64 3.51
CA PRO A 21 -13.41 -4.50 3.65
C PRO A 21 -13.38 -4.03 5.11
N PRO A 22 -12.26 -3.45 5.58
CA PRO A 22 -12.20 -2.77 6.87
C PRO A 22 -13.31 -1.73 7.04
N GLN A 23 -13.91 -1.68 8.24
CA GLN A 23 -15.06 -0.80 8.53
C GLN A 23 -14.76 0.67 8.22
N CYS A 24 -13.53 1.12 8.48
CA CYS A 24 -13.13 2.49 8.20
C CYS A 24 -13.14 2.88 6.72
N ILE A 25 -13.07 1.93 5.80
CA ILE A 25 -13.24 2.18 4.36
C ILE A 25 -14.71 2.35 4.04
N VAL A 26 -15.58 1.56 4.67
CA VAL A 26 -17.03 1.71 4.55
C VAL A 26 -17.48 3.06 5.09
N ASP A 27 -16.97 3.44 6.27
CA ASP A 27 -17.27 4.73 6.91
C ASP A 27 -16.76 5.93 6.09
N ALA A 28 -15.72 5.72 5.28
CA ALA A 28 -15.16 6.71 4.37
C ALA A 28 -15.82 6.71 2.97
N ASP A 29 -17.03 6.15 2.85
CA ASP A 29 -17.75 6.01 1.57
C ASP A 29 -16.90 5.36 0.47
N TYR A 30 -16.16 4.34 0.87
CA TYR A 30 -15.23 3.59 0.03
C TYR A 30 -14.16 4.46 -0.65
N CYS A 31 -13.78 5.59 -0.03
CA CYS A 31 -12.65 6.41 -0.42
C CYS A 31 -11.38 5.99 0.33
N ILE A 32 -10.25 5.96 -0.37
CA ILE A 32 -8.95 5.61 0.19
C ILE A 32 -7.86 6.54 -0.37
N VAL A 33 -6.79 6.75 0.40
CA VAL A 33 -5.56 7.40 -0.11
C VAL A 33 -4.52 6.33 -0.42
N MET A 34 -3.98 6.34 -1.63
CA MET A 34 -2.93 5.41 -2.03
C MET A 34 -1.95 6.10 -2.98
N GLY A 35 -0.66 6.12 -2.62
CA GLY A 35 0.38 6.70 -3.46
C GLY A 35 0.21 8.19 -3.74
N GLY A 36 -0.31 8.95 -2.77
CA GLY A 36 -0.54 10.40 -2.91
C GLY A 36 -1.81 10.77 -3.69
N LYS A 37 -2.69 9.81 -3.95
CA LYS A 37 -3.94 10.03 -4.69
C LYS A 37 -5.13 9.43 -3.96
N VAL A 38 -6.30 10.03 -4.16
CA VAL A 38 -7.57 9.55 -3.64
C VAL A 38 -8.22 8.63 -4.68
N PHE A 39 -8.58 7.43 -4.25
CA PHE A 39 -9.35 6.47 -5.04
C PHE A 39 -10.70 6.21 -4.38
N GLN A 40 -11.74 5.99 -5.19
CA GLN A 40 -13.05 5.53 -4.73
C GLN A 40 -13.43 4.22 -5.41
N TRP A 41 -14.09 3.34 -4.66
CA TRP A 41 -14.70 2.13 -5.22
C TRP A 41 -16.04 2.45 -5.89
N VAL A 42 -16.18 2.10 -7.16
CA VAL A 42 -17.43 2.34 -7.94
C VAL A 42 -18.20 1.05 -8.25
N GLY A 43 -18.04 0.01 -7.43
CA GLY A 43 -18.72 -1.28 -7.61
C GLY A 43 -17.99 -2.27 -8.53
N ILE A 44 -17.34 -1.77 -9.59
CA ILE A 44 -16.59 -2.59 -10.55
C ILE A 44 -15.06 -2.50 -10.41
N GLY A 45 -14.57 -1.45 -9.74
CA GLY A 45 -13.15 -1.13 -9.68
C GLY A 45 -12.86 0.10 -8.83
N TRP A 46 -11.57 0.34 -8.60
CA TRP A 46 -11.06 1.55 -7.97
C TRP A 46 -10.76 2.61 -9.02
N THR A 47 -11.34 3.80 -8.84
CA THR A 47 -11.17 4.93 -9.74
C THR A 47 -10.42 6.04 -9.02
N GLU A 48 -9.40 6.58 -9.66
CA GLU A 48 -8.70 7.78 -9.20
C GLU A 48 -9.63 8.99 -9.36
N ILE A 49 -9.85 9.75 -8.28
CA ILE A 49 -10.71 10.95 -8.31
C ILE A 49 -9.87 12.23 -8.35
N ARG A 50 -8.80 12.28 -7.56
CA ARG A 50 -7.96 13.47 -7.40
C ARG A 50 -6.65 13.17 -6.70
N ASP A 51 -5.73 14.11 -6.73
CA ASP A 51 -4.56 14.12 -5.86
C ASP A 51 -4.98 14.28 -4.39
N ALA A 52 -4.25 13.61 -3.51
CA ALA A 52 -4.47 13.69 -2.08
C ALA A 52 -3.92 15.01 -1.54
N THR A 53 -4.67 15.64 -0.65
CA THR A 53 -4.23 16.78 0.15
C THR A 53 -3.79 16.27 1.52
N PRO A 54 -2.98 17.04 2.27
CA PRO A 54 -2.57 16.65 3.63
C PRO A 54 -3.76 16.34 4.56
N LYS A 55 -4.90 17.00 4.35
CA LYS A 55 -6.13 16.76 5.12
C LYS A 55 -6.74 15.39 4.84
N ASP A 56 -6.55 14.86 3.63
CA ASP A 56 -7.07 13.54 3.26
C ASP A 56 -6.32 12.40 3.96
N ASP A 57 -5.03 12.57 4.23
CA ASP A 57 -4.26 11.59 5.00
C ASP A 57 -4.74 11.46 6.46
N GLU A 58 -5.37 12.52 6.98
CA GLU A 58 -5.97 12.55 8.33
C GLU A 58 -7.38 11.94 8.35
N THR A 59 -8.19 12.25 7.33
CA THR A 59 -9.62 11.90 7.30
C THR A 59 -9.91 10.57 6.62
N LEU A 60 -9.11 10.18 5.63
CA LEU A 60 -9.32 8.97 4.86
C LEU A 60 -8.40 7.81 5.31
N PRO A 61 -8.81 6.56 5.03
CA PRO A 61 -7.94 5.41 5.17
C PRO A 61 -6.74 5.51 4.21
N LEU A 62 -5.55 5.63 4.78
CA LEU A 62 -4.29 5.59 4.04
C LEU A 62 -3.88 4.13 3.81
N VAL A 63 -3.80 3.75 2.54
CA VAL A 63 -3.38 2.42 2.12
C VAL A 63 -1.87 2.36 2.04
N LEU A 64 -1.29 1.61 2.96
CA LEU A 64 0.13 1.32 2.92
C LEU A 64 0.38 0.29 1.83
N THR A 65 0.86 0.75 0.67
CA THR A 65 1.46 -0.13 -0.33
C THR A 65 2.79 -0.62 0.22
N PRO A 66 2.94 -1.91 0.54
CA PRO A 66 4.17 -2.39 1.11
C PRO A 66 5.27 -2.20 0.07
N HIS A 67 6.42 -1.68 0.51
CA HIS A 67 7.55 -1.40 -0.37
C HIS A 67 8.78 -2.16 0.09
N CYS A 68 9.65 -2.55 -0.84
CA CYS A 68 10.88 -3.30 -0.52
C CYS A 68 11.83 -2.56 0.43
N SER A 69 11.76 -1.22 0.49
CA SER A 69 12.49 -0.38 1.47
C SER A 69 11.98 -0.51 2.90
N HIS A 70 10.82 -1.14 3.11
CA HIS A 70 10.23 -1.37 4.43
C HIS A 70 10.39 -2.85 4.85
N CYS A 71 11.24 -3.61 4.16
CA CYS A 71 11.56 -4.98 4.55
C CYS A 71 12.45 -4.96 5.81
N LYS A 72 12.17 -5.79 6.82
CA LYS A 72 13.07 -5.93 7.99
C LYS A 72 14.47 -6.47 7.68
N TYR A 73 14.65 -7.06 6.50
CA TYR A 73 15.94 -7.58 6.01
C TYR A 73 16.54 -6.68 4.92
N TYR A 74 16.05 -5.44 4.80
CA TYR A 74 16.58 -4.43 3.88
C TYR A 74 17.82 -3.77 4.47
N ASP A 75 18.83 -3.60 3.63
CA ASP A 75 20.00 -2.76 3.92
C ASP A 75 20.44 -1.98 2.67
N VAL A 76 21.15 -0.87 2.87
CA VAL A 76 21.82 -0.10 1.83
C VAL A 76 23.31 -0.39 1.90
N VAL A 77 23.81 -1.20 0.97
CA VAL A 77 25.24 -1.49 0.87
C VAL A 77 26.02 -0.27 0.35
N LYS A 78 27.35 -0.28 0.53
CA LYS A 78 28.29 0.83 0.29
C LYS A 78 28.08 1.56 -1.06
N ASP A 79 27.68 0.85 -2.11
CA ASP A 79 27.41 1.43 -3.44
C ASP A 79 26.02 2.07 -3.57
N LYS A 80 25.39 2.47 -2.46
CA LYS A 80 24.01 2.96 -2.40
C LYS A 80 22.98 1.99 -3.00
N THR A 81 23.35 0.73 -3.14
CA THR A 81 22.49 -0.30 -3.73
C THR A 81 21.58 -0.85 -2.65
N MET A 82 20.27 -0.88 -2.93
CA MET A 82 19.30 -1.51 -2.04
C MET A 82 19.40 -3.03 -2.12
N TYR A 83 19.55 -3.70 -0.97
CA TYR A 83 19.72 -5.15 -0.90
C TYR A 83 18.76 -5.78 0.10
N CYS A 84 18.25 -6.98 -0.20
CA CYS A 84 17.44 -7.78 0.73
C CYS A 84 18.19 -9.06 1.09
N HIS A 85 18.60 -9.18 2.36
CA HIS A 85 19.39 -10.32 2.85
C HIS A 85 18.62 -11.64 2.82
N LYS A 86 17.30 -11.60 3.07
CA LYS A 86 16.47 -12.81 3.02
C LYS A 86 16.27 -13.38 1.62
N LEU A 87 16.20 -12.51 0.61
CA LEU A 87 16.04 -12.91 -0.79
C LEU A 87 17.37 -13.03 -1.54
N ASN A 88 18.48 -12.71 -0.86
CA ASN A 88 19.84 -12.72 -1.40
C ASN A 88 19.94 -11.97 -2.75
N LYS A 89 19.27 -10.80 -2.88
CA LYS A 89 19.16 -10.08 -4.15
C LYS A 89 19.10 -8.56 -4.02
N ARG A 90 19.55 -7.89 -5.08
CA ARG A 90 19.38 -6.44 -5.26
C ARG A 90 17.91 -6.09 -5.52
N ILE A 91 17.41 -5.09 -4.79
CA ILE A 91 16.06 -4.56 -4.93
C ILE A 91 16.12 -3.09 -5.37
N THR A 92 14.97 -2.51 -5.68
CA THR A 92 14.87 -1.07 -5.99
C THR A 92 13.66 -0.48 -5.27
N ALA A 93 13.62 0.84 -5.16
CA ALA A 93 12.52 1.66 -4.63
C ALA A 93 11.17 1.48 -5.36
N ARG A 94 11.09 0.60 -6.37
CA ARG A 94 9.89 0.33 -7.16
C ARG A 94 9.53 -1.16 -7.24
N LYS A 95 10.29 -2.06 -6.59
CA LYS A 95 9.99 -3.49 -6.64
C LYS A 95 8.82 -3.81 -5.70
N LYS A 96 7.91 -4.66 -6.18
CA LYS A 96 6.83 -5.26 -5.37
C LYS A 96 7.40 -5.77 -4.05
N PRO A 97 6.66 -5.59 -2.94
CA PRO A 97 7.18 -5.92 -1.62
C PRO A 97 7.57 -7.38 -1.48
N CYS A 98 8.57 -7.65 -0.65
CA CYS A 98 8.84 -9.01 -0.19
C CYS A 98 7.68 -9.50 0.67
N LYS A 99 7.44 -10.82 0.68
CA LYS A 99 6.41 -11.47 1.52
C LYS A 99 6.61 -11.23 3.02
N ASP A 100 7.80 -10.77 3.42
CA ASP A 100 8.23 -10.58 4.82
C ASP A 100 8.24 -9.11 5.25
N TYR A 101 7.30 -8.32 4.74
CA TYR A 101 7.08 -6.95 5.19
C TYR A 101 6.63 -6.97 6.66
N SER A 102 7.33 -6.21 7.51
CA SER A 102 6.84 -5.84 8.84
C SER A 102 6.62 -4.35 8.87
N GLU A 103 5.44 -3.92 9.32
CA GLU A 103 5.21 -2.53 9.71
C GLU A 103 6.15 -2.27 10.89
N GLN A 104 7.22 -1.51 10.66
CA GLN A 104 7.89 -0.78 11.74
C GLN A 104 7.10 0.49 12.02
#